data_AF-T1JHI6-F1
#
_entry.id   AF-T1JHI6-F1
#
_cell.length_a   1.000
_cell.length_b   1.000
_cell.length_c   1.000
_cell.angle_alpha   90.00
_cell.angle_beta   90.00
_cell.angle_gamma   90.00
#
_symmetry.space_group_name_H-M   'P 1'
#
loop_
_entity.id
_entity.type
_entity.pdbx_description
1 polymer ?
#
loop_
_entity_poly.entity_id
_entity_poly.type
_entity_poly.pdbx_seq_one_letter_code
_entity_poly.pdbx_strand_id
1 'polypeptide(L)'
;MATVVHRTCNAVTEDNDARTDVKYETPVKNGAQLLSLPDVPLYLQFNRYIFTGYRPQMSWYECLKSLFYWHNETLNILTHGIPLVFLVLSIPAMLPWHQITIPVLPYTHVLATISPWLGSFIYHVFMNHHKGENLYYCLLRLDMFGIWVTQSLGALTTVSASTFCLGAFLRYCILASYTFLSAIALYKALVAADPWQRRLSFTLQFCFRIVLFCIRLSPFGGGDPASIAHVFLQDFLSVIGGAIGATQVPERWLPGRVDSVGNSHHIMHVLVVIAIVHMHIAARNDLLWMSSNYCT
;
A
#
# COMPACT_ATOMS: atom_id res chain seq x y z
N MET A 1 -10.68 27.87 -9.57
CA MET A 1 -9.41 27.27 -10.01
C MET A 1 -8.52 27.13 -8.79
N ALA A 2 -8.50 25.96 -8.16
CA ALA A 2 -7.57 25.69 -7.06
C ALA A 2 -6.23 25.26 -7.69
N THR A 3 -5.21 26.06 -7.47
CA THR A 3 -3.85 25.81 -7.96
C THR A 3 -3.31 24.55 -7.29
N VAL A 4 -3.11 23.48 -8.08
CA VAL A 4 -2.43 22.26 -7.63
C VAL A 4 -0.96 22.61 -7.43
N VAL A 5 -0.55 22.81 -6.18
CA VAL A 5 0.86 23.03 -5.86
C VAL A 5 1.59 21.69 -6.01
N HIS A 6 2.30 21.52 -7.12
CA HIS A 6 3.30 20.47 -7.29
C HIS A 6 4.44 20.70 -6.28
N ARG A 7 4.37 20.08 -5.09
CA ARG A 7 5.52 20.01 -4.16
C ARG A 7 6.25 18.70 -4.42
N THR A 8 7.40 18.77 -5.10
CA THR A 8 8.33 17.63 -5.25
C THR A 8 8.93 17.27 -3.89
N CYS A 9 9.24 15.99 -3.64
CA CYS A 9 10.08 15.60 -2.50
C CYS A 9 11.53 16.01 -2.82
N ASN A 10 11.83 17.31 -2.80
CA ASN A 10 13.22 17.75 -2.88
C ASN A 10 13.90 17.47 -1.54
N ALA A 11 15.18 17.14 -1.58
CA ALA A 11 16.04 17.10 -0.40
C ALA A 11 15.89 18.42 0.35
N VAL A 12 15.75 18.33 1.67
CA VAL A 12 15.61 19.47 2.58
C VAL A 12 16.88 20.32 2.47
N THR A 13 16.86 21.34 1.62
CA THR A 13 17.72 22.50 1.78
C THR A 13 17.01 23.41 2.77
N GLU A 14 17.70 23.75 3.86
CA GLU A 14 17.29 24.81 4.78
C GLU A 14 17.20 26.11 3.98
N ASP A 15 16.00 26.48 3.55
CA ASP A 15 15.75 27.78 2.95
C ASP A 15 15.05 28.64 4.00
N ASN A 16 15.79 29.64 4.48
CA ASN A 16 15.33 30.67 5.40
C ASN A 16 14.37 31.58 4.64
N ASP A 17 13.08 31.25 4.63
CA ASP A 17 12.05 32.17 4.17
C ASP A 17 11.14 32.54 5.35
N ALA A 18 11.32 33.78 5.82
CA ALA A 18 10.63 34.37 6.95
C ALA A 18 9.16 34.61 6.60
N ARG A 19 8.33 33.58 6.77
CA ARG A 19 6.89 33.76 7.02
C ARG A 19 6.67 33.51 8.49
N THR A 20 5.96 34.44 9.11
CA THR A 20 5.59 34.44 10.53
C THR A 20 4.87 33.15 10.89
N ASP A 21 5.63 32.17 11.36
CA ASP A 21 5.14 31.02 12.09
C ASP A 21 4.52 31.53 13.39
N VAL A 22 3.20 31.45 13.48
CA VAL A 22 2.53 31.49 14.77
C VAL A 22 3.01 30.25 15.53
N LYS A 23 4.04 30.43 16.36
CA LYS A 23 4.48 29.44 17.33
C LYS A 23 3.31 29.16 18.28
N TYR A 24 2.56 28.10 18.00
CA TYR A 24 1.79 27.42 19.02
C TYR A 24 2.80 26.69 19.92
N GLU A 25 3.38 27.41 20.87
CA GLU A 25 4.09 26.82 22.00
C GLU A 25 3.05 26.10 22.86
N THR A 26 2.77 24.85 22.51
CA THR A 26 2.12 23.93 23.43
C THR A 26 3.14 23.56 24.51
N PRO A 27 2.81 23.70 25.80
CA PRO A 27 3.75 23.42 26.88
C PRO A 27 4.08 21.92 26.86
N VAL A 28 5.34 21.60 26.59
CA VAL A 28 5.87 20.24 26.66
C VAL A 28 5.88 19.81 28.13
N LYS A 29 4.83 19.11 28.56
CA LYS A 29 4.81 18.41 29.84
C LYS A 29 5.54 17.07 29.68
N ASN A 30 6.52 16.83 30.53
CA ASN A 30 7.29 15.59 30.57
C ASN A 30 6.37 14.38 30.79
N GLY A 31 6.34 13.48 29.79
CA GLY A 31 5.45 12.32 29.68
C GLY A 31 4.75 12.36 28.33
N ALA A 32 4.69 11.23 27.60
CA ALA A 32 4.06 11.18 26.28
C ALA A 32 2.53 11.37 26.40
N GLN A 33 2.09 12.61 26.61
CA GLN A 33 0.69 12.96 26.69
C GLN A 33 0.12 12.91 25.27
N LEU A 34 -0.76 11.94 25.04
CA LEU A 34 -1.48 11.84 23.77
C LEU A 34 -2.47 12.99 23.64
N LEU A 35 -2.65 13.45 22.42
CA LEU A 35 -3.50 14.57 22.05
C LEU A 35 -4.91 14.09 21.69
N SER A 36 -5.88 15.00 21.84
CA SER A 36 -7.22 14.86 21.27
C SER A 36 -7.25 15.49 19.88
N LEU A 37 -8.20 15.08 19.03
CA LEU A 37 -8.32 15.54 17.65
C LEU A 37 -8.22 17.07 17.45
N PRO A 38 -8.83 17.93 18.29
CA PRO A 38 -8.73 19.38 18.13
C PRO A 38 -7.32 19.95 18.33
N ASP A 39 -6.46 19.26 19.09
CA ASP A 39 -5.11 19.72 19.45
C ASP A 39 -4.07 19.29 18.41
N VAL A 40 -4.47 18.52 17.40
CA VAL A 40 -3.60 17.94 16.38
C VAL A 40 -3.54 18.87 15.16
N PRO A 41 -2.40 19.03 14.47
CA PRO A 41 -2.33 19.78 13.23
C PRO A 41 -3.33 19.29 12.15
N LEU A 42 -3.92 20.21 11.38
CA LEU A 42 -4.98 19.92 10.41
C LEU A 42 -4.64 18.79 9.41
N TYR A 43 -3.39 18.70 8.95
CA TYR A 43 -2.97 17.68 7.98
C TYR A 43 -2.95 16.24 8.56
N LEU A 44 -2.99 16.10 9.88
CA LEU A 44 -3.11 14.82 10.59
C LEU A 44 -4.57 14.49 10.98
N GLN A 45 -5.52 15.43 10.79
CA GLN A 45 -6.94 15.25 11.10
C GLN A 45 -7.72 14.60 9.93
N PHE A 46 -7.19 13.54 9.33
CA PHE A 46 -7.81 12.88 8.16
C PHE A 46 -9.02 12.00 8.49
N ASN A 47 -9.19 11.59 9.75
CA ASN A 47 -10.33 10.81 10.21
C ASN A 47 -11.06 11.53 11.34
N ARG A 48 -12.21 12.16 11.01
CA ARG A 48 -13.03 12.93 11.95
C ARG A 48 -13.74 12.10 13.03
N TYR A 49 -13.70 10.77 12.94
CA TYR A 49 -14.40 9.86 13.86
C TYR A 49 -13.48 9.30 14.96
N ILE A 50 -12.18 9.55 14.84
CA ILE A 50 -11.16 9.18 15.83
C ILE A 50 -10.87 10.41 16.68
N PHE A 51 -11.12 10.34 17.98
CA PHE A 51 -11.10 11.55 18.83
C PHE A 51 -9.85 11.68 19.68
N THR A 52 -9.18 10.58 20.01
CA THR A 52 -8.11 10.54 21.00
C THR A 52 -6.95 9.64 20.57
N GLY A 53 -5.87 9.68 21.34
CA GLY A 53 -4.73 8.78 21.17
C GLY A 53 -3.70 9.25 20.14
N TYR A 54 -3.79 10.51 19.70
CA TYR A 54 -2.85 11.08 18.73
C TYR A 54 -1.51 11.39 19.37
N ARG A 55 -0.42 11.11 18.65
CA ARG A 55 0.93 11.49 19.10
C ARG A 55 1.17 12.99 18.83
N PRO A 56 1.80 13.74 19.77
CA PRO A 56 2.24 15.10 19.49
C PRO A 56 3.33 15.11 18.41
N GLN A 57 3.71 16.29 17.94
CA GLN A 57 4.82 16.40 17.00
C GLN A 57 6.13 15.93 17.66
N MET A 58 6.86 15.06 16.98
CA MET A 58 8.02 14.35 17.53
C MET A 58 9.27 14.50 16.68
N SER A 59 10.44 14.40 17.31
CA SER A 59 11.71 14.12 16.64
C SER A 59 11.79 12.67 16.16
N TRP A 60 12.74 12.37 15.27
CA TRP A 60 13.01 11.00 14.80
C TRP A 60 13.15 9.99 15.95
N TYR A 61 13.90 10.35 16.99
CA TYR A 61 14.12 9.48 18.15
C TYR A 61 12.82 9.24 18.94
N GLU A 62 12.00 10.28 19.13
CA GLU A 62 10.72 10.15 19.83
C GLU A 62 9.69 9.35 19.02
N CYS A 63 9.68 9.48 17.69
CA CYS A 63 8.89 8.59 16.82
C CYS A 63 9.28 7.12 17.02
N LEU A 64 10.57 6.81 17.08
CA LEU A 64 11.02 5.44 17.36
C LEU A 64 10.68 5.00 18.79
N LYS A 65 10.79 5.90 19.78
CA LYS A 65 10.37 5.63 21.15
C LYS A 65 8.86 5.36 21.25
N SER A 66 8.06 5.88 20.31
CA SER A 66 6.62 5.62 20.26
C SER A 66 6.22 4.18 20.01
N LEU A 67 7.13 3.36 19.48
CA LEU A 67 6.93 1.92 19.33
C LEU A 67 6.70 1.20 20.67
N PHE A 68 7.10 1.80 21.79
CA PHE A 68 7.07 1.19 23.12
C PHE A 68 5.93 1.68 24.02
N TYR A 69 4.98 2.47 23.50
CA TYR A 69 3.76 2.83 24.22
C TYR A 69 2.54 2.82 23.30
N TRP A 70 1.36 2.76 23.91
CA TRP A 70 0.10 2.63 23.19
C TRP A 70 -0.44 3.96 22.68
N HIS A 71 -0.88 4.01 21.43
CA HIS A 71 -1.48 5.17 20.76
C HIS A 71 -2.36 4.72 19.58
N ASN A 72 -3.08 5.64 18.94
CA ASN A 72 -4.04 5.31 17.86
C ASN A 72 -3.40 4.68 16.61
N GLU A 73 -2.13 5.00 16.33
CA GLU A 73 -1.35 4.38 15.24
C GLU A 73 -0.67 3.04 15.62
N THR A 74 -0.74 2.56 16.87
CA THR A 74 0.05 1.39 17.32
C THR A 74 -0.26 0.15 16.51
N LEU A 75 -1.54 -0.18 16.31
CA LEU A 75 -1.91 -1.35 15.53
C LEU A 75 -1.55 -1.19 14.05
N ASN A 76 -1.68 0.00 13.47
CA ASN A 76 -1.25 0.26 12.09
C ASN A 76 0.24 -0.06 11.90
N ILE A 77 1.08 0.35 12.86
CA ILE A 77 2.51 0.04 12.86
C ILE A 77 2.75 -1.47 13.01
N LEU A 78 2.10 -2.12 13.98
CA LEU A 78 2.32 -3.54 14.26
C LEU A 78 1.87 -4.45 13.12
N THR A 79 0.73 -4.17 12.49
CA THR A 79 0.20 -4.98 11.39
C THR A 79 1.07 -4.94 10.14
N HIS A 80 1.96 -3.95 9.99
CA HIS A 80 2.91 -3.87 8.87
C HIS A 80 4.36 -4.20 9.29
N GLY A 81 4.77 -3.80 10.50
CA GLY A 81 6.14 -3.98 11.00
C GLY A 81 6.49 -5.43 11.33
N ILE A 82 5.58 -6.18 11.99
CA ILE A 82 5.84 -7.60 12.32
C ILE A 82 5.94 -8.44 11.03
N PRO A 83 5.00 -8.36 10.07
CA PRO A 83 5.13 -9.07 8.81
C PRO A 83 6.35 -8.66 7.99
N LEU A 84 6.75 -7.37 8.01
CA LEU A 84 7.94 -6.90 7.31
C LEU A 84 9.20 -7.65 7.75
N VAL A 85 9.41 -7.77 9.07
CA VAL A 85 10.57 -8.49 9.62
C VAL A 85 10.53 -9.96 9.19
N PHE A 86 9.37 -10.62 9.34
CA PHE A 86 9.22 -12.02 8.95
C PHE A 86 9.48 -12.24 7.45
N LEU A 87 8.95 -11.37 6.59
CA LEU A 87 9.11 -11.48 5.15
C LEU A 87 10.55 -11.27 4.71
N VAL A 88 11.24 -10.26 5.25
CA VAL A 88 12.65 -10.00 4.94
C VAL A 88 13.52 -11.19 5.35
N LEU A 89 13.30 -11.78 6.52
CA LEU A 89 14.03 -12.96 6.97
C LEU A 89 13.70 -14.22 6.14
N SER A 90 12.48 -14.29 5.58
CA SER A 90 12.00 -15.45 4.83
C SER A 90 12.26 -15.39 3.32
N ILE A 91 12.89 -14.32 2.79
CA ILE A 91 13.11 -14.12 1.34
C ILE A 91 13.63 -15.38 0.62
N PRO A 92 14.69 -16.07 1.11
CA PRO A 92 15.19 -17.27 0.42
C PRO A 92 14.18 -18.41 0.35
N ALA A 93 13.24 -18.47 1.29
CA ALA A 93 12.21 -19.50 1.38
C ALA A 93 10.87 -19.10 0.71
N MET A 94 10.70 -17.83 0.31
CA MET A 94 9.45 -17.34 -0.28
C MET A 94 9.10 -18.04 -1.60
N LEU A 95 10.10 -18.41 -2.41
CA LEU A 95 9.89 -19.04 -3.71
C LEU A 95 10.78 -20.28 -3.84
N PRO A 96 10.35 -21.30 -4.61
CA PRO A 96 11.20 -22.42 -5.00
C PRO A 96 12.18 -21.99 -6.09
N TRP A 97 13.14 -21.12 -5.75
CA TRP A 97 14.04 -20.44 -6.70
C TRP A 97 14.71 -21.37 -7.71
N HIS A 98 15.17 -22.54 -7.27
CA HIS A 98 15.84 -23.52 -8.13
C HIS A 98 14.94 -24.17 -9.20
N GLN A 99 13.62 -24.11 -9.03
CA GLN A 99 12.65 -24.69 -9.96
C GLN A 99 12.10 -23.66 -10.95
N ILE A 100 12.33 -22.37 -10.71
CA ILE A 100 11.78 -21.29 -11.53
C ILE A 100 12.79 -20.91 -12.61
N THR A 101 12.41 -21.06 -13.87
CA THR A 101 13.27 -20.75 -15.03
C THR A 101 13.06 -19.33 -15.56
N ILE A 102 11.99 -18.65 -15.10
CA ILE A 102 11.65 -17.28 -15.52
C ILE A 102 12.57 -16.25 -14.85
N PRO A 103 13.26 -15.38 -15.62
CA PRO A 103 14.38 -14.60 -15.08
C PRO A 103 13.98 -13.39 -14.22
N VAL A 104 12.92 -12.66 -14.55
CA VAL A 104 12.63 -11.34 -13.93
C VAL A 104 11.45 -11.38 -12.95
N LEU A 105 10.40 -12.14 -13.28
CA LEU A 105 9.13 -12.15 -12.53
C LEU A 105 9.27 -12.54 -11.04
N PRO A 106 10.12 -13.51 -10.64
CA PRO A 106 10.32 -13.84 -9.24
C PRO A 106 10.81 -12.66 -8.39
N TYR A 107 11.77 -11.88 -8.92
CA TYR A 107 12.34 -10.74 -8.22
C TYR A 107 11.35 -9.59 -8.10
N THR A 108 10.61 -9.29 -9.19
CA THR A 108 9.56 -8.27 -9.16
C THR A 108 8.43 -8.64 -8.21
N HIS A 109 8.10 -9.93 -8.10
CA HIS A 109 7.10 -10.45 -7.16
C HIS A 109 7.53 -10.31 -5.70
N VAL A 110 8.77 -10.67 -5.37
CA VAL A 110 9.31 -10.51 -4.01
C VAL A 110 9.35 -9.03 -3.62
N LEU A 111 9.82 -8.16 -4.51
CA LEU A 111 9.81 -6.71 -4.29
C LEU A 111 8.38 -6.20 -4.03
N ALA A 112 7.42 -6.63 -4.85
CA ALA A 112 6.00 -6.29 -4.72
C ALA A 112 5.33 -6.80 -3.45
N THR A 113 5.81 -7.91 -2.90
CA THR A 113 5.29 -8.48 -1.64
C THR A 113 5.78 -7.70 -0.43
N ILE A 114 6.98 -7.12 -0.48
CA ILE A 114 7.62 -6.41 0.64
C ILE A 114 7.28 -4.92 0.66
N SER A 115 7.12 -4.30 -0.51
CA SER A 115 6.95 -2.85 -0.66
C SER A 115 5.81 -2.21 0.17
N PRO A 116 4.60 -2.79 0.32
CA PRO A 116 3.52 -2.14 1.06
C PRO A 116 3.77 -2.18 2.57
N TRP A 117 4.48 -3.21 3.07
CA TRP A 117 4.85 -3.29 4.49
C TRP A 117 5.88 -2.23 4.84
N LEU A 118 6.91 -2.08 4.00
CA LEU A 118 7.97 -1.10 4.22
C LEU A 118 7.44 0.34 4.17
N GLY A 119 6.70 0.69 3.11
CA GLY A 119 6.17 2.05 2.94
C GLY A 119 5.22 2.46 4.06
N SER A 120 4.26 1.60 4.38
CA SER A 120 3.28 1.84 5.44
C SER A 120 3.91 1.89 6.83
N PHE A 121 4.84 0.98 7.14
CA PHE A 121 5.56 1.01 8.43
C PHE A 121 6.32 2.34 8.61
N ILE A 122 7.09 2.77 7.61
CA ILE A 122 7.82 4.04 7.65
C ILE A 122 6.84 5.21 7.81
N TYR A 123 5.73 5.22 7.05
CA TYR A 123 4.71 6.26 7.15
C TYR A 123 4.11 6.34 8.55
N HIS A 124 3.55 5.25 9.07
CA HIS A 124 2.88 5.27 10.37
C HIS A 124 3.82 5.54 11.53
N VAL A 125 5.10 5.14 11.46
CA VAL A 125 6.07 5.49 12.52
C VAL A 125 6.36 6.99 12.54
N PHE A 126 6.54 7.63 11.38
CA PHE A 126 7.08 8.98 11.27
C PHE A 126 6.07 10.07 10.85
N MET A 127 4.80 9.74 10.62
CA MET A 127 3.79 10.69 10.13
C MET A 127 3.62 11.93 11.01
N ASN A 128 3.86 11.84 12.32
CA ASN A 128 3.76 12.93 13.28
C ASN A 128 5.08 13.70 13.50
N HIS A 129 6.06 13.57 12.60
CA HIS A 129 7.36 14.21 12.77
C HIS A 129 7.25 15.76 12.76
N HIS A 130 8.07 16.46 13.55
CA HIS A 130 8.03 17.94 13.69
C HIS A 130 8.34 18.70 12.38
N LYS A 131 8.90 18.03 11.37
CA LYS A 131 9.13 18.60 10.02
C LYS A 131 7.83 18.90 9.27
N GLY A 132 6.69 18.54 9.86
CA GLY A 132 5.38 19.04 9.47
C GLY A 132 4.80 18.41 8.21
N GLU A 133 3.88 19.16 7.59
CA GLU A 133 3.00 18.71 6.51
C GLU A 133 3.76 18.20 5.27
N ASN A 134 4.89 18.82 4.90
CA ASN A 134 5.66 18.41 3.72
C ASN A 134 6.22 16.98 3.88
N LEU A 135 6.78 16.66 5.05
CA LEU A 135 7.28 15.32 5.33
C LEU A 135 6.13 14.32 5.41
N TYR A 136 5.02 14.68 6.08
CA TYR A 136 3.82 13.85 6.14
C TYR A 136 3.36 13.41 4.74
N TYR A 137 3.20 14.34 3.79
CA TYR A 137 2.80 13.97 2.44
C TYR A 137 3.86 13.19 1.67
N CYS A 138 5.15 13.42 1.90
CA CYS A 138 6.20 12.62 1.27
C CYS A 138 6.16 11.17 1.78
N LEU A 139 5.98 10.96 3.09
CA LEU A 139 5.81 9.64 3.69
C LEU A 139 4.52 8.96 3.21
N LEU A 140 3.42 9.71 3.11
CA LEU A 140 2.16 9.18 2.58
C LEU A 140 2.28 8.77 1.10
N ARG A 141 3.06 9.51 0.30
CA ARG A 141 3.39 9.12 -1.08
C ARG A 141 4.25 7.86 -1.14
N LEU A 142 5.17 7.68 -0.20
CA LEU A 142 5.96 6.45 -0.07
C LEU A 142 5.09 5.23 0.23
N ASP A 143 4.11 5.37 1.14
CA ASP A 143 3.11 4.32 1.41
C ASP A 143 2.29 3.98 0.15
N MET A 144 1.76 5.00 -0.53
CA MET A 144 1.02 4.80 -1.80
C MET A 144 1.90 4.17 -2.89
N PHE A 145 3.18 4.52 -2.95
CA PHE A 145 4.13 3.89 -3.86
C PHE A 145 4.29 2.40 -3.53
N GLY A 146 4.36 2.03 -2.25
CA GLY A 146 4.39 0.63 -1.80
C GLY A 146 3.21 -0.19 -2.32
N ILE A 147 1.99 0.36 -2.23
CA ILE A 147 0.77 -0.24 -2.80
C ILE A 147 0.86 -0.33 -4.32
N TRP A 148 1.34 0.72 -4.98
CA TRP A 148 1.49 0.74 -6.43
C TRP A 148 2.46 -0.34 -6.94
N VAL A 149 3.59 -0.56 -6.25
CA VAL A 149 4.54 -1.62 -6.60
C VAL A 149 3.85 -2.98 -6.51
N THR A 150 3.05 -3.25 -5.46
CA THR A 150 2.27 -4.49 -5.35
C THR A 150 1.27 -4.65 -6.50
N GLN A 151 0.45 -3.62 -6.75
CA GLN A 151 -0.58 -3.65 -7.78
C GLN A 151 -0.02 -3.73 -9.20
N SER A 152 1.20 -3.23 -9.41
CA SER A 152 1.82 -3.18 -10.74
C SER A 152 2.77 -4.35 -10.92
N LEU A 153 3.87 -4.41 -10.18
CA LEU A 153 4.90 -5.44 -10.31
C LEU A 153 4.44 -6.81 -9.79
N GLY A 154 3.63 -6.86 -8.73
CA GLY A 154 3.08 -8.12 -8.21
C GLY A 154 2.09 -8.75 -9.19
N ALA A 155 1.28 -7.93 -9.85
CA ALA A 155 0.35 -8.39 -10.87
C ALA A 155 1.04 -8.89 -12.15
N LEU A 156 2.28 -8.46 -12.46
CA LEU A 156 2.99 -8.89 -13.67
C LEU A 156 3.11 -10.40 -13.79
N THR A 157 3.26 -11.12 -12.67
CA THR A 157 3.28 -12.58 -12.65
C THR A 157 1.94 -13.15 -13.14
N THR A 158 0.83 -12.66 -12.60
CA THR A 158 -0.52 -13.11 -13.00
C THR A 158 -0.81 -12.71 -14.45
N VAL A 159 -0.46 -11.50 -14.87
CA VAL A 159 -0.64 -11.02 -16.25
C VAL A 159 0.14 -11.90 -17.24
N SER A 160 1.40 -12.20 -16.91
CA SER A 160 2.26 -13.04 -17.73
C SER A 160 1.74 -14.48 -17.81
N ALA A 161 1.25 -15.03 -16.70
CA ALA A 161 0.68 -16.37 -16.65
C ALA A 161 -0.62 -16.46 -17.45
N SER A 162 -1.56 -15.54 -17.24
CA SER A 162 -2.85 -15.53 -17.96
C SER A 162 -2.69 -15.40 -19.48
N THR A 163 -1.63 -14.72 -19.93
CA THR A 163 -1.33 -14.51 -21.35
C THR A 163 -0.28 -15.45 -21.91
N PHE A 164 0.21 -16.40 -21.11
CA PHE A 164 1.38 -17.23 -21.45
C PHE A 164 1.19 -18.03 -22.74
N CYS A 165 -0.03 -18.55 -22.96
CA CYS A 165 -0.40 -19.33 -24.15
C CYS A 165 -0.90 -18.49 -25.34
N LEU A 166 -0.98 -17.17 -25.21
CA LEU A 166 -1.35 -16.31 -26.33
C LEU A 166 -0.15 -16.10 -27.26
N GLY A 167 -0.44 -15.81 -28.53
CA GLY A 167 0.59 -15.46 -29.51
C GLY A 167 1.48 -14.31 -29.03
N ALA A 168 2.79 -14.40 -29.32
CA ALA A 168 3.81 -13.50 -28.76
C ALA A 168 3.48 -12.02 -28.92
N PHE A 169 3.00 -11.61 -30.10
CA PHE A 169 2.60 -10.23 -30.36
C PHE A 169 1.52 -9.75 -29.37
N LEU A 170 0.42 -10.51 -29.25
CA LEU A 170 -0.69 -10.16 -28.35
C LEU A 170 -0.24 -10.15 -26.89
N ARG A 171 0.55 -11.15 -26.47
CA ARG A 171 1.11 -11.23 -25.12
C ARG A 171 1.91 -9.97 -24.76
N TYR A 172 2.83 -9.54 -25.63
CA TYR A 172 3.64 -8.35 -25.37
C TYR A 172 2.83 -7.06 -25.46
N CYS A 173 1.84 -6.96 -26.35
CA CYS A 173 0.92 -5.82 -26.38
C CYS A 173 0.12 -5.70 -25.08
N ILE A 174 -0.36 -6.82 -24.52
CA ILE A 174 -1.09 -6.83 -23.26
C ILE A 174 -0.19 -6.41 -22.09
N LEU A 175 1.03 -6.96 -22.02
CA LEU A 175 2.02 -6.59 -20.99
C LEU A 175 2.38 -5.10 -21.07
N ALA A 176 2.67 -4.58 -22.27
CA ALA A 176 2.95 -3.16 -22.49
C ALA A 176 1.77 -2.26 -22.12
N SER A 177 0.54 -2.69 -22.43
CA SER A 177 -0.68 -1.97 -22.06
C SER A 177 -0.85 -1.92 -20.54
N TYR A 178 -0.61 -3.04 -19.85
CA TYR A 178 -0.70 -3.11 -18.40
C TYR A 178 0.35 -2.22 -17.70
N THR A 179 1.60 -2.23 -18.18
CA THR A 179 2.66 -1.38 -17.62
C THR A 179 2.39 0.10 -17.87
N PHE A 180 1.86 0.46 -19.03
CA PHE A 180 1.43 1.83 -19.32
C PHE A 180 0.31 2.30 -18.39
N LEU A 181 -0.74 1.48 -18.21
CA LEU A 181 -1.81 1.78 -17.24
C LEU A 181 -1.28 1.88 -15.81
N SER A 182 -0.28 1.06 -15.46
CA SER A 182 0.40 1.14 -14.16
C SER A 182 1.11 2.48 -13.97
N ALA A 183 1.77 3.02 -15.00
CA ALA A 183 2.40 4.34 -14.93
C ALA A 183 1.36 5.47 -14.73
N ILE A 184 0.21 5.39 -15.42
CA ILE A 184 -0.89 6.34 -15.23
C ILE A 184 -1.44 6.27 -13.79
N ALA A 185 -1.64 5.05 -13.27
CA ALA A 185 -2.12 4.85 -11.91
C ALA A 185 -1.16 5.44 -10.88
N LEU A 186 0.16 5.27 -11.05
CA LEU A 186 1.17 5.89 -10.18
C LEU A 186 1.03 7.40 -10.15
N TYR A 187 1.00 8.03 -11.32
CA TYR A 187 0.89 9.48 -11.42
C TYR A 187 -0.37 9.99 -10.70
N LYS A 188 -1.52 9.37 -10.96
CA LYS A 188 -2.78 9.75 -10.32
C LYS A 188 -2.75 9.52 -8.81
N ALA A 189 -2.20 8.40 -8.34
CA ALA A 189 -2.11 8.09 -6.90
C ALA A 189 -1.22 9.07 -6.13
N LEU A 190 -0.12 9.56 -6.73
CA LEU A 190 0.81 10.50 -6.10
C LEU A 190 0.31 11.94 -6.06
N VAL A 191 -0.55 12.32 -7.01
CA VAL A 191 -1.12 13.68 -7.13
C VAL A 191 -2.48 13.82 -6.43
N ALA A 192 -3.17 12.70 -6.18
CA ALA A 192 -4.51 12.70 -5.59
C ALA A 192 -4.59 13.40 -4.22
N ALA A 193 -5.57 14.30 -4.11
CA ALA A 193 -5.77 15.12 -2.92
C ALA A 193 -6.52 14.36 -1.83
N ASP A 194 -7.51 13.54 -2.20
CA ASP A 194 -8.37 12.83 -1.25
C ASP A 194 -8.21 11.30 -1.30
N PRO A 195 -8.61 10.57 -0.24
CA PRO A 195 -8.49 9.11 -0.18
C PRO A 195 -9.26 8.36 -1.28
N TRP A 196 -10.36 8.91 -1.79
CA TRP A 196 -11.17 8.28 -2.83
C TRP A 196 -10.46 8.37 -4.18
N GLN A 197 -9.95 9.54 -4.54
CA GLN A 197 -9.13 9.75 -5.74
C GLN A 197 -7.91 8.82 -5.77
N ARG A 198 -7.22 8.64 -4.62
CA ARG A 198 -6.08 7.72 -4.52
C ARG A 198 -6.49 6.29 -4.86
N ARG A 199 -7.60 5.80 -4.30
CA ARG A 199 -8.10 4.43 -4.54
C ARG A 199 -8.61 4.25 -5.97
N LEU A 200 -9.34 5.23 -6.51
CA LEU A 200 -9.82 5.23 -7.89
C LEU A 200 -8.71 5.30 -8.94
N SER A 201 -7.48 5.68 -8.54
CA SER A 201 -6.33 5.71 -9.45
C SER A 201 -6.00 4.32 -10.01
N PHE A 202 -6.38 3.24 -9.30
CA PHE A 202 -6.13 1.86 -9.68
C PHE A 202 -7.29 1.21 -10.47
N THR A 203 -8.42 1.90 -10.66
CA THR A 203 -9.63 1.33 -11.28
C THR A 203 -9.37 0.74 -12.67
N LEU A 204 -8.59 1.43 -13.52
CA LEU A 204 -8.29 0.93 -14.86
C LEU A 204 -7.44 -0.35 -14.82
N GLN A 205 -6.47 -0.45 -13.91
CA GLN A 205 -5.69 -1.67 -13.73
C GLN A 205 -6.57 -2.81 -13.24
N PHE A 206 -7.47 -2.54 -12.30
CA PHE A 206 -8.41 -3.54 -11.79
C PHE A 206 -9.35 -4.06 -12.90
N CYS A 207 -9.97 -3.16 -13.68
CA CYS A 207 -10.80 -3.57 -14.82
C CYS A 207 -9.99 -4.40 -15.84
N PHE A 208 -8.74 -4.02 -16.09
CA PHE A 208 -7.85 -4.79 -16.96
C PHE A 208 -7.60 -6.19 -16.41
N ARG A 209 -7.38 -6.34 -15.11
CA ARG A 209 -7.20 -7.66 -14.47
C ARG A 209 -8.46 -8.51 -14.51
N ILE A 210 -9.66 -7.93 -14.44
CA ILE A 210 -10.91 -8.68 -14.67
C ILE A 210 -10.93 -9.28 -16.08
N VAL A 211 -10.55 -8.51 -17.10
CA VAL A 211 -10.45 -9.03 -18.48
C VAL A 211 -9.45 -10.18 -18.57
N LEU A 212 -8.28 -10.03 -17.94
CA LEU A 212 -7.27 -11.10 -17.89
C LEU A 212 -7.74 -12.34 -17.12
N PHE A 213 -8.54 -12.17 -16.08
CA PHE A 213 -9.17 -13.26 -15.37
C PHE A 213 -10.16 -14.00 -16.28
N CYS A 214 -10.96 -13.29 -17.08
CA CYS A 214 -11.82 -13.92 -18.09
C CYS A 214 -11.01 -14.68 -19.16
N ILE A 215 -9.88 -14.11 -19.62
CA ILE A 215 -8.97 -14.82 -20.54
C ILE A 215 -8.45 -16.10 -19.89
N ARG A 216 -8.06 -16.04 -18.61
CA ARG A 216 -7.57 -17.20 -17.86
C ARG A 216 -8.62 -18.30 -17.69
N LEU A 217 -9.91 -17.95 -17.60
CA LEU A 217 -11.00 -18.92 -17.58
C LEU A 217 -11.33 -19.48 -18.97
N SER A 218 -10.83 -18.86 -20.03
CA SER A 218 -11.05 -19.33 -21.40
C SER A 218 -10.09 -20.45 -21.78
N PRO A 219 -10.39 -21.25 -22.82
CA PRO A 219 -9.48 -22.27 -23.34
C PRO A 219 -8.16 -21.73 -23.90
N PHE A 220 -8.06 -20.42 -24.13
CA PHE A 220 -6.90 -19.76 -24.73
C PHE A 220 -5.93 -19.20 -23.68
N GLY A 221 -6.37 -19.08 -22.42
CA GLY A 221 -5.57 -18.53 -21.33
C GLY A 221 -4.56 -19.52 -20.78
N GLY A 222 -3.50 -18.99 -20.17
CA GLY A 222 -2.52 -19.79 -19.42
C GLY A 222 -2.66 -19.66 -17.90
N GLY A 223 -1.70 -20.24 -17.19
CA GLY A 223 -1.56 -20.16 -15.74
C GLY A 223 -2.07 -21.40 -15.03
N ASP A 224 -1.61 -21.58 -13.79
CA ASP A 224 -1.97 -22.75 -13.00
C ASP A 224 -3.48 -22.74 -12.62
N PRO A 225 -4.23 -23.84 -12.81
CA PRO A 225 -5.64 -23.91 -12.44
C PRO A 225 -5.89 -23.76 -10.94
N ALA A 226 -4.98 -24.20 -10.07
CA ALA A 226 -5.12 -24.06 -8.63
C ALA A 226 -4.95 -22.60 -8.17
N SER A 227 -4.34 -21.74 -8.99
CA SER A 227 -4.24 -20.30 -8.72
C SER A 227 -5.54 -19.53 -8.93
N ILE A 228 -6.54 -20.06 -9.65
CA ILE A 228 -7.74 -19.30 -10.06
C ILE A 228 -8.45 -18.66 -8.86
N ALA A 229 -8.71 -19.44 -7.81
CA ALA A 229 -9.38 -18.95 -6.61
C ALA A 229 -8.55 -17.85 -5.92
N HIS A 230 -7.23 -18.00 -5.88
CA HIS A 230 -6.32 -17.02 -5.30
C HIS A 230 -6.25 -15.72 -6.12
N VAL A 231 -6.27 -15.81 -7.45
CA VAL A 231 -6.33 -14.65 -8.35
C VAL A 231 -7.62 -13.85 -8.15
N PHE A 232 -8.76 -14.52 -7.93
CA PHE A 232 -10.01 -13.84 -7.60
C PHE A 232 -9.97 -13.21 -6.20
N LEU A 233 -9.54 -13.98 -5.18
CA LEU A 233 -9.57 -13.56 -3.78
C LEU A 233 -8.66 -12.35 -3.50
N GLN A 234 -7.46 -12.28 -4.11
CA GLN A 234 -6.57 -11.13 -3.93
C GLN A 234 -7.24 -9.81 -4.32
N ASP A 235 -8.00 -9.82 -5.44
CA ASP A 235 -8.60 -8.62 -6.02
C ASP A 235 -9.90 -8.28 -5.28
N PHE A 236 -10.70 -9.29 -4.95
CA PHE A 236 -11.92 -9.14 -4.17
C PHE A 236 -11.65 -8.54 -2.78
N LEU A 237 -10.68 -9.11 -2.04
CA LEU A 237 -10.31 -8.63 -0.71
C LEU A 237 -9.72 -7.22 -0.75
N SER A 238 -8.93 -6.91 -1.79
CA SER A 238 -8.38 -5.55 -1.98
C SER A 238 -9.48 -4.51 -2.20
N VAL A 239 -10.52 -4.84 -2.97
CA VAL A 239 -11.67 -3.95 -3.18
C VAL A 239 -12.46 -3.75 -1.89
N ILE A 240 -12.73 -4.82 -1.13
CA ILE A 240 -13.44 -4.73 0.16
C ILE A 240 -12.65 -3.87 1.16
N GLY A 241 -11.36 -4.16 1.34
CA GLY A 241 -10.51 -3.36 2.23
C GLY A 241 -10.43 -1.90 1.78
N GLY A 242 -10.36 -1.70 0.46
CA GLY A 242 -10.45 -0.40 -0.19
C GLY A 242 -11.70 0.39 0.21
N ALA A 243 -12.86 -0.25 0.11
CA ALA A 243 -14.16 0.35 0.42
C ALA A 243 -14.33 0.62 1.93
N ILE A 244 -13.91 -0.31 2.79
CA ILE A 244 -13.98 -0.15 4.25
C ILE A 244 -13.16 1.06 4.70
N GLY A 245 -11.90 1.13 4.29
CA GLY A 245 -11.03 2.27 4.64
C GLY A 245 -11.49 3.61 4.05
N ALA A 246 -12.15 3.60 2.89
CA ALA A 246 -12.71 4.82 2.29
C ALA A 246 -13.98 5.31 3.01
N THR A 247 -14.83 4.38 3.45
CA THR A 247 -16.10 4.70 4.11
C THR A 247 -15.95 4.99 5.60
N GLN A 248 -14.77 4.71 6.17
CA GLN A 248 -14.44 4.91 7.58
C GLN A 248 -15.36 4.12 8.51
N VAL A 249 -15.74 2.90 8.12
CA VAL A 249 -16.58 2.00 8.91
C VAL A 249 -15.66 0.98 9.63
N PRO A 250 -15.82 0.74 10.95
CA PRO A 250 -16.97 1.05 11.79
C PRO A 250 -16.90 2.38 12.58
N GLU A 251 -15.79 3.11 12.58
CA GLU A 251 -15.63 4.33 13.40
C GLU A 251 -16.67 5.41 13.07
N ARG A 252 -17.16 5.46 11.83
CA ARG A 252 -18.27 6.31 11.42
C ARG A 252 -19.58 5.98 12.15
N TRP A 253 -19.81 4.71 12.49
CA TRP A 253 -20.99 4.25 13.23
C TRP A 253 -20.78 4.30 14.74
N LEU A 254 -19.52 4.20 15.19
CA LEU A 254 -19.14 4.19 16.59
C LEU A 254 -18.02 5.20 16.89
N PRO A 255 -18.26 6.52 16.74
CA PRO A 255 -17.21 7.53 16.91
C PRO A 255 -16.61 7.49 18.31
N GLY A 256 -15.29 7.60 18.42
CA GLY A 256 -14.58 7.56 19.71
C GLY A 256 -14.39 6.18 20.33
N ARG A 257 -15.15 5.15 19.90
CA ARG A 257 -15.11 3.81 20.53
C ARG A 257 -14.01 2.90 19.99
N VAL A 258 -13.55 3.18 18.78
CA VAL A 258 -12.55 2.38 18.05
C VAL A 258 -11.29 3.19 17.75
N ASP A 259 -11.01 4.20 18.57
CA ASP A 259 -9.90 5.14 18.39
C ASP A 259 -8.55 4.43 18.28
N SER A 260 -8.35 3.38 19.09
CA SER A 260 -7.09 2.63 19.11
C SER A 260 -7.19 1.20 18.56
N VAL A 261 -8.38 0.62 18.47
CA VAL A 261 -8.58 -0.78 18.06
C VAL A 261 -9.81 -0.91 17.16
N GLY A 262 -9.67 -1.63 16.04
CA GLY A 262 -10.82 -2.02 15.22
C GLY A 262 -11.42 -0.94 14.31
N ASN A 263 -10.77 0.22 14.14
CA ASN A 263 -11.14 1.17 13.09
C ASN A 263 -10.92 0.60 11.67
N SER A 264 -11.49 1.28 10.67
CA SER A 264 -11.48 0.90 9.27
C SER A 264 -10.08 0.72 8.70
N HIS A 265 -9.10 1.49 9.16
CA HIS A 265 -7.72 1.43 8.67
C HIS A 265 -7.04 0.13 9.12
N HIS A 266 -7.25 -0.28 10.37
CA HIS A 266 -6.82 -1.61 10.85
C HIS A 266 -7.41 -2.74 10.00
N ILE A 267 -8.73 -2.67 9.75
CA ILE A 267 -9.43 -3.70 8.97
C ILE A 267 -8.89 -3.73 7.54
N MET A 268 -8.69 -2.57 6.92
CA MET A 268 -8.09 -2.44 5.60
C MET A 268 -6.69 -3.07 5.55
N HIS A 269 -5.82 -2.77 6.53
CA HIS A 269 -4.49 -3.36 6.62
C HIS A 269 -4.55 -4.89 6.68
N VAL A 270 -5.40 -5.46 7.54
CA VAL A 270 -5.57 -6.92 7.64
C VAL A 270 -6.05 -7.54 6.33
N LEU A 271 -7.03 -6.92 5.66
CA LEU A 271 -7.52 -7.41 4.38
C LEU A 271 -6.46 -7.34 3.27
N VAL A 272 -5.62 -6.30 3.27
CA VAL A 272 -4.47 -6.19 2.36
C VAL A 272 -3.44 -7.28 2.63
N VAL A 273 -3.16 -7.64 3.90
CA VAL A 273 -2.29 -8.78 4.24
C VAL A 273 -2.82 -10.06 3.61
N ILE A 274 -4.10 -10.37 3.81
CA ILE A 274 -4.73 -11.59 3.30
C ILE A 274 -4.71 -11.58 1.76
N ALA A 275 -5.00 -10.44 1.13
CA ALA A 275 -4.92 -10.27 -0.32
C ALA A 275 -3.51 -10.58 -0.86
N ILE A 276 -2.46 -10.08 -0.20
CA ILE A 276 -1.06 -10.35 -0.58
C ILE A 276 -0.69 -11.82 -0.38
N VAL A 277 -1.22 -12.50 0.63
CA VAL A 277 -1.04 -13.95 0.79
C VAL A 277 -1.64 -14.70 -0.40
N HIS A 278 -2.86 -14.35 -0.84
CA HIS A 278 -3.44 -14.94 -2.05
C HIS A 278 -2.63 -14.61 -3.30
N MET A 279 -2.18 -13.36 -3.46
CA MET A 279 -1.29 -12.95 -4.54
C MET A 279 -0.02 -13.80 -4.56
N HIS A 280 0.60 -14.03 -3.39
CA HIS A 280 1.82 -14.79 -3.26
C HIS A 280 1.64 -16.26 -3.64
N ILE A 281 0.56 -16.90 -3.18
CA ILE A 281 0.24 -18.29 -3.52
C ILE A 281 -0.01 -18.43 -5.04
N ALA A 282 -0.82 -17.54 -5.62
CA ALA A 282 -1.10 -17.54 -7.06
C ALA A 282 0.20 -17.36 -7.88
N ALA A 283 1.01 -16.37 -7.52
CA ALA A 283 2.27 -16.10 -8.21
C ALA A 283 3.26 -17.27 -8.11
N ARG A 284 3.39 -17.91 -6.93
CA ARG A 284 4.27 -19.07 -6.75
C ARG A 284 3.86 -20.22 -7.68
N ASN A 285 2.57 -20.56 -7.70
CA ASN A 285 2.03 -21.62 -8.55
C ASN A 285 2.19 -21.27 -10.03
N ASP A 286 1.93 -20.03 -10.41
CA ASP A 286 2.06 -19.55 -11.79
C ASP A 286 3.51 -19.55 -12.29
N LEU A 287 4.46 -19.14 -11.44
CA LEU A 287 5.89 -19.19 -11.79
C LEU A 287 6.38 -20.61 -12.03
N LEU A 288 5.95 -21.56 -11.18
CA LEU A 288 6.24 -22.98 -11.37
C LEU A 288 5.61 -23.50 -12.66
N TRP A 289 4.33 -23.22 -12.85
CA TRP A 289 3.57 -23.68 -14.02
C TRP A 289 4.18 -23.15 -15.32
N MET A 290 4.55 -21.87 -15.39
CA MET A 290 5.23 -21.29 -16.57
C MET A 290 6.64 -21.86 -16.79
N SER A 291 7.29 -22.37 -15.75
CA SER A 291 8.63 -22.96 -15.85
C SER A 291 8.60 -24.40 -16.35
N SER A 292 7.48 -25.12 -16.14
CA SER A 292 7.34 -26.54 -16.47
C SER A 292 6.44 -26.83 -17.68
N ASN A 293 5.67 -25.86 -18.16
CA ASN A 293 4.70 -26.05 -19.25
C ASN A 293 5.09 -25.25 -20.49
N TYR A 294 4.67 -25.77 -21.64
CA TYR A 294 4.74 -25.10 -22.93
C TYR A 294 3.34 -25.07 -23.54
N CYS A 295 2.98 -23.94 -24.16
CA CYS A 295 1.75 -23.86 -24.93
C CYS A 295 2.09 -24.11 -26.40
N THR A 296 1.31 -24.97 -27.04
CA THR A 296 1.41 -25.31 -28.47
C THR A 296 0.68 -24.31 -29.33
#